data_AF-A0A636KH93-F1
#
_entry.id   AF-A0A636KH93-F1
#
_cell.length_a   1.000
_cell.length_b   1.000
_cell.length_c   1.000
_cell.angle_alpha   90.00
_cell.angle_beta   90.00
_cell.angle_gamma   90.00
#
_symmetry.space_group_name_H-M   'P 1'
#
loop_
_entity.id
_entity.type
_entity.pdbx_description
1 polymer ?
#
loop_
_entity_poly.entity_id
_entity_poly.type
_entity_poly.pdbx_seq_one_letter_code
_entity_poly.pdbx_strand_id
1 'polypeptide(L)'
;METSKEKTITSPGPYIVRLLNSSLNGCEFPLLTGRTLFVVGQSDALTASGQLPDIPADSFFIPLDHGGVNFEIQVDTDATEIILHELKEGNS
;
A
#
# COMPACT_ATOMS: atom_id res chain seq x y z
N MET A 1 -9.30 -22.10 -5.82
CA MET A 1 -8.30 -22.03 -4.74
C MET A 1 -7.13 -21.25 -5.31
N GLU A 2 -7.24 -19.92 -5.27
CA GLU A 2 -6.31 -19.02 -5.97
C GLU A 2 -5.26 -18.60 -4.96
N THR A 3 -4.03 -19.06 -5.19
CA THR A 3 -2.89 -18.84 -4.30
C THR A 3 -2.44 -17.39 -4.42
N SER A 4 -2.61 -16.61 -3.35
CA SER A 4 -1.93 -15.33 -3.16
C SER A 4 -0.44 -15.52 -3.39
N LYS A 5 0.14 -14.78 -4.34
CA LYS A 5 1.57 -14.86 -4.65
C LYS A 5 2.34 -14.03 -3.62
N GLU A 6 2.66 -14.67 -2.51
CA GLU A 6 3.58 -14.12 -1.52
C GLU A 6 4.99 -14.02 -2.13
N LYS A 7 5.60 -12.84 -2.08
CA LYS A 7 6.94 -12.59 -2.60
C LYS A 7 7.80 -11.98 -1.50
N THR A 8 8.52 -12.82 -0.78
CA THR A 8 9.45 -12.41 0.29
C THR A 8 10.73 -11.79 -0.31
N ILE A 9 11.13 -10.62 0.20
CA ILE A 9 12.39 -9.93 -0.11
C ILE A 9 13.27 -10.00 1.15
N THR A 10 14.52 -10.46 1.04
CA THR A 10 15.42 -10.75 2.17
C THR A 10 16.64 -9.83 2.29
N SER A 11 16.61 -8.63 1.69
CA SER A 11 17.73 -7.68 1.77
C SER A 11 17.55 -6.70 2.93
N PRO A 12 18.50 -6.55 3.87
CA PRO A 12 18.34 -5.61 4.98
C PRO A 12 18.32 -4.17 4.47
N GLY A 13 17.38 -3.36 4.96
CA GLY A 13 17.42 -1.91 4.72
C GLY A 13 16.24 -1.15 5.33
N PRO A 14 16.28 0.19 5.28
CA PRO A 14 15.05 0.93 5.03
C PRO A 14 14.60 0.65 3.58
N TYR A 15 13.32 0.35 3.40
CA TYR A 15 12.75 0.05 2.08
C TYR A 15 11.98 1.24 1.50
N ILE A 16 11.83 1.26 0.18
CA ILE A 16 11.09 2.29 -0.54
C ILE A 16 10.14 1.59 -1.53
N VAL A 17 8.88 2.04 -1.56
CA VAL A 17 7.93 1.70 -2.63
C VAL A 17 8.06 2.74 -3.72
N ARG A 18 8.39 2.30 -4.94
CA ARG A 18 8.42 3.15 -6.12
C ARG A 18 7.25 2.82 -7.04
N LEU A 19 6.47 3.82 -7.40
CA LEU A 19 5.40 3.63 -8.38
C LEU A 19 5.97 3.57 -9.79
N LEU A 20 5.65 2.49 -10.51
CA LEU A 20 6.14 2.25 -11.88
C LEU A 20 5.07 2.52 -12.94
N ASN A 21 3.86 2.91 -12.53
CA ASN A 21 2.72 3.29 -13.37
C ASN A 21 1.86 4.34 -12.64
N SER A 22 0.62 4.58 -13.10
CA SER A 22 -0.29 5.64 -12.64
C SER A 22 0.17 7.07 -12.98
N SER A 23 -0.62 8.07 -12.56
CA SER A 23 -0.27 9.50 -12.68
C SER A 23 0.87 9.91 -11.74
N LEU A 24 1.13 9.14 -10.68
CA LEU A 24 2.23 9.35 -9.74
C LEU A 24 3.47 8.48 -10.07
N ASN A 25 3.66 8.13 -11.34
CA ASN A 25 4.83 7.36 -11.76
C ASN A 25 6.13 8.04 -11.30
N GLY A 26 7.00 7.25 -10.68
CA GLY A 26 8.29 7.69 -10.16
C GLY A 26 8.25 8.27 -8.75
N CYS A 27 7.07 8.44 -8.15
CA CYS A 27 6.95 8.75 -6.72
C CYS A 27 7.49 7.60 -5.88
N GLU A 28 8.13 7.97 -4.78
CA GLU A 28 8.80 7.06 -3.85
C GLU A 28 8.27 7.31 -2.43
N PHE A 29 7.87 6.22 -1.76
CA PHE A 29 7.31 6.24 -0.42
C PHE A 29 8.20 5.40 0.51
N PRO A 30 8.76 5.98 1.58
CA PRO A 30 9.55 5.22 2.54
C PRO A 30 8.64 4.27 3.32
N LEU A 31 9.11 3.04 3.53
CA LEU A 31 8.47 2.08 4.42
C LEU A 31 9.13 2.11 5.79
N LEU A 32 8.30 2.17 6.83
CA LEU A 32 8.71 2.00 8.22
C LEU A 32 8.60 0.53 8.62
N THR A 33 9.32 0.12 9.65
CA THR A 33 9.07 -1.14 10.34
C THR A 33 7.61 -1.17 10.83
N GLY A 34 6.92 -2.30 10.66
CA GLY A 34 5.50 -2.41 10.93
C GLY A 34 4.69 -2.44 9.64
N ARG A 35 3.51 -1.81 9.63
CA ARG A 35 2.60 -1.82 8.47
C ARG A 35 2.50 -0.42 7.87
N THR A 36 2.40 -0.36 6.55
CA THR A 36 2.14 0.88 5.81
C THR A 36 0.97 0.62 4.88
N LEU A 37 -0.10 1.39 5.01
CA LEU A 37 -1.31 1.26 4.21
C LEU A 37 -1.24 2.15 2.96
N PHE A 38 -1.58 1.57 1.83
CA PHE A 38 -1.75 2.28 0.56
C PHE A 38 -3.20 2.19 0.13
N VAL A 39 -3.87 3.34 0.13
CA VAL A 39 -5.23 3.50 -0.37
C VAL A 39 -5.14 3.86 -1.84
N VAL A 40 -5.68 3.00 -2.71
CA VAL A 40 -5.60 3.16 -4.17
C VAL A 40 -7.00 3.34 -4.73
N GLY A 41 -7.29 4.51 -5.26
CA GLY A 41 -8.64 4.81 -5.73
C GLY A 41 -8.74 6.09 -6.53
N GLN A 42 -9.96 6.42 -6.91
CA GLN A 42 -10.25 7.60 -7.73
C GLN A 42 -9.98 8.90 -6.96
N SER A 43 -9.58 9.95 -7.67
CA SER A 43 -9.19 11.23 -7.05
C SER A 43 -10.34 11.92 -6.29
N ASP A 44 -11.60 11.59 -6.61
CA ASP A 44 -12.78 12.04 -5.88
C ASP A 44 -12.84 11.45 -4.45
N ALA A 45 -12.35 10.23 -4.23
CA ALA A 45 -12.16 9.65 -2.91
C ALA A 45 -11.16 10.47 -2.06
N LEU A 46 -10.18 11.12 -2.70
CA LEU A 46 -9.28 12.07 -2.07
C LEU A 46 -9.98 13.40 -1.75
N THR A 47 -11.02 13.81 -2.48
CA THR A 47 -11.78 15.04 -2.14
C THR A 47 -12.81 14.80 -1.03
N ALA A 48 -13.28 13.56 -0.90
CA ALA A 48 -14.01 13.08 0.27
C ALA A 48 -13.10 12.92 1.50
N SER A 49 -11.81 13.26 1.42
CA SER A 49 -10.83 13.10 2.49
C SER A 49 -11.08 13.91 3.77
N GLY A 50 -12.04 14.83 3.75
CA GLY A 50 -12.63 15.38 4.98
C GLY A 50 -13.41 14.34 5.81
N GLN A 51 -13.58 13.11 5.30
CA GLN A 51 -14.26 11.98 5.94
C GLN A 51 -13.37 10.72 6.04
N LEU A 52 -12.06 10.78 5.79
CA LEU A 52 -11.20 9.60 6.00
C LEU A 52 -11.29 9.22 7.49
N PRO A 53 -11.89 8.07 7.84
CA PRO A 53 -12.01 7.66 9.23
C PRO A 53 -10.61 7.36 9.75
N ASP A 54 -10.16 8.03 10.82
CA ASP A 54 -8.86 7.89 11.51
C ASP A 54 -7.88 6.92 10.82
N ILE A 55 -7.39 7.34 9.66
CA ILE A 55 -6.46 6.52 8.90
C ILE A 55 -5.12 6.61 9.62
N PRO A 56 -4.42 5.49 9.81
CA PRO A 56 -3.09 5.50 10.40
C PRO A 56 -2.18 6.55 9.75
N ALA A 57 -1.42 7.28 10.57
CA ALA A 57 -0.60 8.40 10.11
C ALA A 57 0.49 8.00 9.08
N ASP A 58 0.77 6.70 8.99
CA ASP A 58 1.69 6.04 8.06
C ASP A 58 0.99 5.56 6.77
N SER A 59 -0.15 6.15 6.41
CA SER A 59 -0.88 5.77 5.20
C SER A 59 -0.66 6.73 4.04
N PHE A 60 -0.65 6.19 2.83
CA PHE A 60 -0.50 6.94 1.58
C PHE A 60 -1.71 6.74 0.67
N PHE A 61 -2.09 7.79 -0.05
CA PHE A 61 -3.11 7.72 -1.09
C PHE A 61 -2.48 7.75 -2.48
N ILE A 62 -2.86 6.79 -3.35
CA ILE A 62 -2.41 6.70 -4.74
C ILE A 62 -3.64 6.86 -5.66
N PRO A 63 -3.72 7.95 -6.43
CA PRO A 63 -4.81 8.14 -7.38
C PRO A 63 -4.67 7.15 -8.55
N LEU A 64 -5.72 6.36 -8.78
CA LEU A 64 -5.85 5.46 -9.92
C LEU A 64 -7.33 5.36 -10.34
N ASP A 65 -7.60 5.66 -11.61
CA ASP A 65 -8.98 5.80 -12.10
C ASP A 65 -9.78 4.48 -12.09
N HIS A 66 -9.11 3.36 -12.37
CA HIS A 66 -9.73 2.03 -12.46
C HIS A 66 -8.78 0.94 -11.95
N GLY A 67 -9.36 -0.12 -11.38
CA GLY A 67 -8.61 -1.30 -10.96
C GLY A 67 -7.70 -1.08 -9.75
N GLY A 68 -7.90 0.01 -9.01
CA GLY A 68 -7.24 0.24 -7.72
C GLY A 68 -7.62 -0.83 -6.71
N VAL A 69 -6.64 -1.34 -5.98
CA VAL A 69 -6.82 -2.26 -4.86
C VAL A 69 -6.05 -1.67 -3.70
N ASN A 70 -6.72 -1.47 -2.55
CA ASN A 70 -6.03 -1.06 -1.33
C ASN A 70 -5.11 -2.20 -0.88
N PHE A 71 -3.94 -1.87 -0.38
CA PHE A 71 -3.01 -2.89 0.11
C PHE A 71 -2.20 -2.38 1.28
N GLU A 72 -1.74 -3.31 2.11
CA GLU A 72 -0.80 -3.05 3.19
C GLU A 72 0.53 -3.71 2.86
N ILE A 73 1.63 -3.03 3.17
CA ILE A 73 2.95 -3.64 3.18
C ILE A 73 3.41 -3.75 4.62
N GLN A 74 3.74 -4.96 5.06
CA GLN A 74 4.31 -5.23 6.37
C GLN A 74 5.81 -5.50 6.23
N VAL A 75 6.62 -4.73 6.94
CA VAL A 75 8.06 -4.95 7.11
C VAL A 75 8.28 -5.48 8.53
N ASP A 76 8.90 -6.67 8.64
CA ASP A 76 9.24 -7.25 9.93
C ASP A 76 10.26 -6.40 10.70
N THR A 77 10.37 -6.65 12.01
CA THR A 77 11.29 -5.90 12.90
C THR A 77 12.75 -6.01 12.46
N ASP A 78 13.13 -7.15 11.89
CA ASP A 78 14.50 -7.43 11.49
C ASP A 78 14.79 -7.02 10.04
N ALA A 79 13.81 -6.48 9.31
CA ALA A 79 13.91 -6.13 7.88
C ALA A 79 14.46 -7.30 7.05
N THR A 80 13.97 -8.51 7.34
CA THR A 80 14.31 -9.75 6.63
C THR A 80 13.18 -10.26 5.78
N GLU A 81 11.95 -9.77 6.02
CA GLU A 81 10.76 -10.18 5.31
C GLU A 81 9.83 -8.98 5.05
N ILE A 82 9.36 -8.91 3.80
CA ILE A 82 8.34 -7.96 3.37
C ILE A 82 7.14 -8.75 2.88
N ILE A 83 5.99 -8.51 3.50
CA ILE A 83 4.72 -9.15 3.15
C ILE A 83 3.79 -8.10 2.57
N LEU A 84 3.13 -8.42 1.45
CA LEU A 84 2.11 -7.58 0.84
C LEU A 84 0.74 -8.22 1.05
N HIS A 85 -0.19 -7.46 1.63
CA HIS A 85 -1.57 -7.87 1.83
C HIS A 85 -2.50 -7.03 0.95
N GLU A 86 -3.12 -7.66 -0.05
CA GLU A 86 -4.22 -7.02 -0.79
C GLU A 86 -5.49 -7.00 0.07
N LEU A 87 -6.09 -5.82 0.23
CA LEU A 87 -7.34 -5.63 0.96
C LEU A 87 -8.50 -5.69 -0.03
N LYS A 88 -9.16 -6.84 -0.08
CA LYS A 88 -10.42 -6.99 -0.82
C LYS A 88 -11.57 -6.49 0.05
N GLU A 89 -12.48 -5.70 -0.51
CA GLU A 89 -13.75 -5.41 0.17
C GLU A 89 -14.43 -6.73 0.53
N GLY A 90 -14.78 -6.87 1.81
CA GLY A 90 -15.47 -8.06 2.29
C GLY A 90 -16.79 -8.20 1.54
N ASN A 91 -16.93 -9.29 0.80
CA ASN A 91 -18.17 -9.63 0.11
C ASN A 91 -19.28 -9.81 1.17
N SER A 92 -20.11 -8.78 1.35
CA SER A 92 -21.36 -8.88 2.14
C SER A 92 -22.38 -9.73 1.40
#